data_AF-A0A2D6XGC0-F1
#
_entry.id   AF-A0A2D6XGC0-F1
#
_cell.length_a   1.000
_cell.length_b   1.000
_cell.length_c   1.000
_cell.angle_alpha   90.00
_cell.angle_beta   90.00
_cell.angle_gamma   90.00
#
_symmetry.space_group_name_H-M   'P 1'
#
loop_
_entity.id
_entity.type
_entity.pdbx_description
1 polymer ?
#
loop_
_entity_poly.entity_id
_entity_poly.type
_entity_poly.pdbx_seq_one_letter_code
_entity_poly.pdbx_strand_id
1 'polypeptide(L)'
;MTTTKTKATKAKAAPKPKAKALPEPVFDNIASLAPAHDEIVRMIRFAYILVEEATDLHNIKHHVTGERVLEDKRRVVPTIQTKGKRSRCYAWFSDPQAGQPHGWESREGESLQEMAFSAEDLHCPGVEMTTRAIHEVVHKWCKALGVKDTALSGRHNMDYAKYARYLGLDVAPATDSYGHGYTSASKELAERIEKEFQPDITKLDYKRTTRAGRSKAKKERRFICSEECAPVYIKTDKKVFGGKCHQCGRNYREA
;
A
#
# COMPACT_ATOMS: atom_id res chain seq x y z
N MET A 1 35.45 91.04 10.04
CA MET A 1 35.23 90.78 8.60
C MET A 1 34.40 89.52 8.46
N THR A 2 33.19 89.68 7.92
CA THR A 2 32.12 88.70 7.77
C THR A 2 32.41 87.75 6.61
N THR A 3 32.43 86.43 6.87
CA THR A 3 32.43 85.42 5.81
C THR A 3 31.20 84.53 5.95
N THR A 4 30.19 84.83 5.15
CA THR A 4 28.98 84.01 4.94
C THR A 4 29.34 82.76 4.14
N LYS A 5 29.11 81.58 4.71
CA LYS A 5 29.21 80.28 4.01
C LYS A 5 27.90 80.00 3.27
N THR A 6 27.96 79.96 1.94
CA THR A 6 26.86 79.55 1.06
C THR A 6 26.63 78.03 1.18
N LYS A 7 25.42 77.62 1.55
CA LYS A 7 25.01 76.21 1.66
C LYS A 7 24.63 75.69 0.27
N ALA A 8 25.37 74.74 -0.27
CA ALA A 8 25.02 74.05 -1.51
C ALA A 8 23.81 73.12 -1.28
N THR A 9 22.75 73.29 -2.07
CA THR A 9 21.56 72.43 -2.07
C THR A 9 21.87 71.14 -2.85
N LYS A 10 21.75 70.00 -2.17
CA LYS A 10 21.94 68.66 -2.75
C LYS A 10 20.70 68.30 -3.58
N ALA A 11 20.86 68.17 -4.90
CA ALA A 11 19.77 67.72 -5.78
C ALA A 11 19.30 66.31 -5.38
N LYS A 12 17.99 66.14 -5.14
CA LYS A 12 17.36 64.83 -4.90
C LYS A 12 17.41 64.00 -6.18
N ALA A 13 18.03 62.83 -6.13
CA ALA A 13 18.01 61.86 -7.22
C ALA A 13 16.58 61.39 -7.50
N ALA A 14 16.20 61.33 -8.78
CA ALA A 14 14.89 60.83 -9.21
C ALA A 14 14.71 59.35 -8.80
N PRO A 15 13.49 58.94 -8.37
CA PRO A 15 13.23 57.56 -8.01
C PRO A 15 13.39 56.65 -9.23
N LYS A 16 14.18 55.58 -9.07
CA LYS A 16 14.33 54.55 -10.11
C LYS A 16 12.96 53.97 -10.48
N PRO A 17 12.67 53.72 -11.76
CA PRO A 17 11.42 53.09 -12.17
C PRO A 17 11.29 51.73 -11.49
N LYS A 18 10.17 51.49 -10.82
CA LYS A 18 9.85 50.19 -10.22
C LYS A 18 9.84 49.16 -11.35
N ALA A 19 10.63 48.11 -11.22
CA ALA A 19 10.61 46.99 -12.16
C ALA A 19 9.17 46.48 -12.26
N LYS A 20 8.65 46.38 -13.48
CA LYS A 20 7.36 45.73 -13.74
C LYS A 20 7.47 44.31 -13.22
N ALA A 21 6.61 43.94 -12.27
CA ALA A 21 6.52 42.56 -11.82
C ALA A 21 6.27 41.66 -13.04
N LEU A 22 7.07 40.61 -13.18
CA LEU A 22 6.82 39.59 -14.19
C LEU A 22 5.47 38.93 -13.86
N PRO A 23 4.63 38.63 -14.86
CA PRO A 23 3.39 37.91 -14.62
C PRO A 23 3.72 36.57 -13.96
N GLU A 24 2.94 36.20 -12.95
CA GLU A 24 3.12 34.91 -12.28
C GLU A 24 2.91 33.77 -13.30
N PRO A 25 3.78 32.75 -13.29
CA PRO A 25 3.60 31.60 -14.15
C PRO A 25 2.31 30.86 -13.79
N VAL A 26 1.44 30.66 -14.78
CA VAL A 26 0.24 29.85 -14.66
C VAL A 26 0.62 28.38 -14.93
N PHE A 27 0.40 27.51 -13.94
CA PHE A 27 0.82 26.09 -13.96
C PHE A 27 -0.33 25.12 -14.26
N ASP A 28 -1.28 25.49 -15.12
CA ASP A 28 -2.51 24.71 -15.39
C ASP A 28 -2.26 23.33 -16.07
N ASN A 29 -1.01 22.98 -16.36
CA ASN A 29 -0.61 21.72 -16.98
C ASN A 29 0.03 20.71 -16.01
N ILE A 30 0.04 20.98 -14.70
CA ILE A 30 0.58 20.08 -13.67
C ILE A 30 -0.58 19.36 -12.97
N ALA A 31 -0.59 18.03 -13.05
CA ALA A 31 -1.49 17.19 -12.26
C ALA A 31 -0.82 16.79 -10.92
N SER A 32 -1.62 16.63 -9.87
CA SER A 32 -1.16 16.25 -8.53
C SER A 32 -1.91 15.03 -8.02
N LEU A 33 -1.20 14.14 -7.32
CA LEU A 33 -1.81 13.03 -6.57
C LEU A 33 -2.33 13.46 -5.19
N ALA A 34 -2.14 14.72 -4.78
CA ALA A 34 -2.59 15.19 -3.46
C ALA A 34 -4.10 14.92 -3.22
N PRO A 35 -5.02 15.17 -4.16
CA PRO A 35 -6.43 14.84 -3.95
C PRO A 35 -6.66 13.33 -3.72
N ALA A 36 -5.95 12.47 -4.45
CA ALA A 36 -6.04 11.02 -4.27
C ALA A 36 -5.53 10.60 -2.88
N HIS A 37 -4.43 11.20 -2.42
CA HIS A 37 -3.91 10.97 -1.07
C HIS A 37 -4.92 11.40 0.01
N ASP A 38 -5.54 12.57 -0.13
CA ASP A 38 -6.54 13.05 0.83
C ASP A 38 -7.74 12.11 0.93
N GLU A 39 -8.19 11.58 -0.20
CA GLU A 39 -9.30 10.63 -0.22
C GLU A 39 -8.91 9.28 0.39
N ILE A 40 -7.69 8.78 0.12
CA ILE A 40 -7.16 7.59 0.78
C ILE A 40 -7.05 7.79 2.31
N VAL A 41 -6.60 8.96 2.77
CA VAL A 41 -6.58 9.29 4.21
C VAL A 41 -7.98 9.21 4.80
N ARG A 42 -9.00 9.74 4.11
CA ARG A 42 -10.40 9.62 4.55
C ARG A 42 -10.83 8.14 4.64
N MET A 43 -10.49 7.31 3.65
CA MET A 43 -10.83 5.87 3.65
C MET A 43 -10.21 5.14 4.85
N ILE A 44 -8.94 5.40 5.15
CA ILE A 44 -8.25 4.80 6.29
C ILE A 44 -8.91 5.22 7.61
N ARG A 45 -9.28 6.51 7.75
CA ARG A 45 -10.01 6.99 8.93
C ARG A 45 -11.37 6.31 9.08
N PHE A 46 -12.11 6.15 7.97
CA PHE A 46 -13.38 5.43 7.98
C PHE A 46 -13.20 3.97 8.44
N ALA A 47 -12.16 3.29 7.95
CA ALA A 47 -11.83 1.94 8.41
C ALA A 47 -11.53 1.88 9.92
N TYR A 48 -10.87 2.89 10.49
CA TYR A 48 -10.63 2.96 11.94
C TYR A 48 -11.90 3.22 12.76
N ILE A 49 -12.85 4.01 12.24
CA ILE A 49 -14.17 4.16 12.87
C ILE A 49 -14.86 2.79 12.97
N LEU A 50 -14.84 1.99 11.89
CA LEU A 50 -15.39 0.63 11.90
C LEU A 50 -14.69 -0.28 12.92
N VAL A 51 -13.37 -0.15 13.08
CA VAL A 51 -12.60 -0.88 14.10
C VAL A 51 -13.06 -0.50 15.51
N GLU A 52 -13.23 0.79 15.79
CA GLU A 52 -13.67 1.28 17.09
C GLU A 52 -15.07 0.76 17.42
N GLU A 53 -16.03 0.93 16.50
CA GLU A 53 -17.39 0.43 16.64
C GLU A 53 -17.43 -1.09 16.86
N ALA A 54 -16.67 -1.86 16.07
CA ALA A 54 -16.59 -3.31 16.20
C ALA A 54 -15.93 -3.73 17.53
N THR A 55 -14.90 -3.00 17.97
CA THR A 55 -14.23 -3.25 19.26
C THR A 55 -15.21 -3.10 20.41
N ASP A 56 -16.03 -2.06 20.39
CA ASP A 56 -17.00 -1.79 21.44
C ASP A 56 -18.19 -2.74 21.38
N LEU A 57 -18.76 -2.96 20.18
CA LEU A 57 -19.90 -3.86 19.98
C LEU A 57 -19.59 -5.30 20.41
N HIS A 58 -18.38 -5.78 20.13
CA HIS A 58 -17.97 -7.15 20.44
C HIS A 58 -17.09 -7.28 21.69
N ASN A 59 -16.91 -6.19 22.46
CA ASN A 59 -16.08 -6.13 23.66
C ASN A 59 -14.69 -6.76 23.45
N ILE A 60 -14.05 -6.41 22.34
CA ILE A 60 -12.80 -7.03 21.89
C ILE A 60 -11.64 -6.54 22.78
N LYS A 61 -10.83 -7.50 23.20
CA LYS A 61 -9.65 -7.28 24.05
C LYS A 61 -8.43 -7.93 23.41
N HIS A 62 -7.26 -7.43 23.76
CA HIS A 62 -5.99 -8.00 23.33
C HIS A 62 -5.86 -9.45 23.85
N HIS A 63 -5.45 -10.39 22.98
CA HIS A 63 -5.49 -11.83 23.29
C HIS A 63 -4.55 -12.25 24.42
N VAL A 64 -3.42 -11.56 24.56
CA VAL A 64 -2.44 -11.83 25.63
C VAL A 64 -2.72 -11.02 26.91
N THR A 65 -2.87 -9.70 26.81
CA THR A 65 -2.95 -8.83 28.00
C THR A 65 -4.36 -8.70 28.59
N GLY A 66 -5.41 -9.02 27.82
CA GLY A 66 -6.80 -8.83 28.23
C GLY A 66 -7.23 -7.36 28.30
N GLU A 67 -6.37 -6.42 27.91
CA GLU A 67 -6.67 -4.99 27.89
C GLU A 67 -7.49 -4.61 26.64
N ARG A 68 -8.27 -3.54 26.75
CA ARG A 68 -8.92 -2.93 25.58
C ARG A 68 -7.83 -2.26 24.74
N VAL A 69 -7.49 -2.87 23.60
CA VAL A 69 -6.55 -2.32 22.62
C VAL A 69 -7.34 -2.02 21.36
N LEU A 70 -7.53 -0.73 21.09
CA LEU A 70 -8.24 -0.27 19.90
C LEU A 70 -7.41 -0.46 18.64
N GLU A 71 -6.12 -0.15 18.69
CA GLU A 71 -5.24 -0.24 17.54
C GLU A 71 -3.76 -0.09 17.94
N ASP A 72 -2.89 -0.46 17.01
CA ASP A 72 -1.49 -0.07 17.04
C ASP A 72 -1.40 1.45 16.80
N LYS A 73 -1.07 2.20 17.85
CA LYS A 73 -1.03 3.68 17.90
C LYS A 73 -0.10 4.33 16.87
N ARG A 74 0.72 3.57 16.14
CA ARG A 74 1.56 4.10 15.07
C ARG A 74 0.68 4.70 13.98
N ARG A 75 0.88 6.00 13.72
CA ARG A 75 0.22 6.70 12.61
C ARG A 75 0.57 6.03 11.28
N VAL A 76 -0.40 6.04 10.38
CA VAL A 76 -0.27 5.47 9.04
C VAL A 76 0.05 6.56 8.02
N VAL A 77 1.03 6.30 7.17
CA VAL A 77 1.41 7.14 6.03
C VAL A 77 0.92 6.45 4.75
N PRO A 78 -0.17 6.93 4.13
CA PRO A 78 -0.63 6.37 2.87
C PRO A 78 0.31 6.78 1.74
N THR A 79 0.76 5.81 0.96
CA THR A 79 1.58 6.04 -0.22
C THR A 79 0.90 5.48 -1.47
N ILE A 80 1.15 6.09 -2.62
CA ILE A 80 0.71 5.59 -3.92
C ILE A 80 1.95 5.08 -4.65
N GLN A 81 2.04 3.76 -4.80
CA GLN A 81 3.22 3.09 -5.33
C GLN A 81 2.85 2.17 -6.49
N THR A 82 3.77 1.98 -7.43
CA THR A 82 3.62 0.93 -8.43
C THR A 82 3.76 -0.44 -7.77
N LYS A 83 2.80 -1.34 -7.99
CA LYS A 83 2.84 -2.70 -7.38
C LYS A 83 4.00 -3.57 -7.88
N GLY A 84 4.68 -3.16 -8.95
CA GLY A 84 5.85 -3.85 -9.47
C GLY A 84 5.53 -5.29 -9.90
N LYS A 85 6.22 -6.26 -9.30
CA LYS A 85 6.01 -7.69 -9.54
C LYS A 85 4.91 -8.31 -8.65
N ARG A 86 4.32 -7.54 -7.73
CA ARG A 86 3.27 -8.04 -6.82
C ARG A 86 1.99 -8.22 -7.62
N SER A 87 1.72 -9.47 -8.03
CA SER A 87 0.46 -9.81 -8.69
C SER A 87 -0.66 -9.84 -7.67
N ARG A 88 -1.80 -9.21 -7.97
CA ARG A 88 -3.02 -9.23 -7.14
C ARG A 88 -2.88 -8.57 -5.76
N CYS A 89 -1.82 -7.78 -5.52
CA CYS A 89 -1.71 -6.91 -4.34
C CYS A 89 -2.05 -5.48 -4.77
N TYR A 90 -3.14 -4.96 -4.22
CA TYR A 90 -3.70 -3.65 -4.59
C TYR A 90 -3.54 -2.60 -3.48
N ALA A 91 -3.41 -3.06 -2.24
CA ALA A 91 -2.85 -2.31 -1.13
C ALA A 91 -1.96 -3.26 -0.30
N TRP A 92 -1.11 -2.71 0.57
CA TRP A 92 -0.36 -3.47 1.58
C TRP A 92 0.21 -2.54 2.65
N PHE A 93 0.31 -3.03 3.88
CA PHE A 93 1.20 -2.42 4.88
C PHE A 93 2.67 -2.76 4.60
N SER A 94 3.60 -1.85 4.94
CA SER A 94 5.02 -2.19 5.00
C SER A 94 5.27 -3.21 6.12
N ASP A 95 5.96 -4.29 5.78
CA ASP A 95 6.42 -5.26 6.75
C ASP A 95 7.68 -4.75 7.45
N PRO A 96 7.72 -4.77 8.80
CA PRO A 96 8.93 -4.49 9.55
C PRO A 96 10.09 -5.37 9.12
N GLN A 97 11.24 -4.77 8.81
CA GLN A 97 12.49 -5.49 8.66
C GLN A 97 13.46 -5.16 9.79
N ALA A 98 14.39 -6.06 10.07
CA ALA A 98 15.45 -5.81 11.04
C ALA A 98 16.23 -4.55 10.64
N GLY A 99 16.23 -3.54 11.52
CA GLY A 99 16.85 -2.24 11.27
C GLY A 99 15.96 -1.20 10.56
N GLN A 100 14.77 -1.55 10.06
CA GLN A 100 13.78 -0.61 9.52
C GLN A 100 12.36 -1.12 9.79
N PRO A 101 11.80 -0.83 10.97
CA PRO A 101 10.65 -1.56 11.46
C PRO A 101 9.31 -1.10 10.86
N HIS A 102 9.15 0.11 10.31
CA HIS A 102 7.81 0.56 9.87
C HIS A 102 7.78 1.43 8.59
N GLY A 103 8.94 1.70 7.98
CA GLY A 103 9.05 2.36 6.67
C GLY A 103 9.24 3.89 6.74
N TRP A 104 8.72 4.57 7.76
CA TRP A 104 8.86 6.02 7.91
C TRP A 104 9.22 6.43 9.34
N GLU A 105 9.93 7.55 9.47
CA GLU A 105 10.28 8.19 10.74
C GLU A 105 10.05 9.71 10.62
N SER A 106 9.42 10.33 11.63
CA SER A 106 9.29 11.79 11.69
C SER A 106 10.62 12.45 12.03
N ARG A 107 10.72 13.78 11.88
CA ARG A 107 11.93 14.52 12.28
C ARG A 107 12.22 14.38 13.78
N GLU A 108 11.18 14.16 14.58
CA GLU A 108 11.20 13.96 16.02
C GLU A 108 11.46 12.50 16.43
N GLY A 109 11.69 11.59 15.46
CA GLY A 109 11.99 10.18 15.72
C GLY A 109 10.76 9.29 15.90
N GLU A 110 9.55 9.78 15.60
CA GLU A 110 8.33 8.95 15.69
C GLU A 110 8.31 7.94 14.54
N SER A 111 8.22 6.65 14.86
CA SER A 111 8.08 5.61 13.84
C SER A 111 6.65 5.53 13.31
N LEU A 112 6.52 5.65 11.99
CA LEU A 112 5.26 5.71 11.26
C LEU A 112 5.16 4.49 10.34
N GLN A 113 3.95 3.96 10.17
CA GLN A 113 3.73 2.78 9.35
C GLN A 113 3.27 3.16 7.93
N GLU A 114 3.95 2.66 6.90
CA GLU A 114 3.49 2.85 5.53
C GLU A 114 2.31 1.93 5.20
N MET A 115 1.28 2.49 4.57
CA MET A 115 0.27 1.72 3.85
C MET A 115 0.30 2.15 2.38
N ALA A 116 0.73 1.25 1.51
CA ALA A 116 0.86 1.54 0.09
C ALA A 116 -0.38 1.10 -0.67
N PHE A 117 -0.81 1.91 -1.63
CA PHE A 117 -1.85 1.63 -2.61
C PHE A 117 -1.25 1.54 -4.00
N SER A 118 -1.74 0.59 -4.79
CA SER A 118 -1.30 0.34 -6.15
C SER A 118 -1.73 1.48 -7.09
N ALA A 119 -0.77 2.20 -7.64
CA ALA A 119 -1.01 3.26 -8.63
C ALA A 119 -1.76 2.76 -9.89
N GLU A 120 -1.61 1.48 -10.23
CA GLU A 120 -2.32 0.85 -11.34
C GLU A 120 -3.82 0.67 -11.10
N ASP A 121 -4.30 0.93 -9.90
CA ASP A 121 -5.61 0.50 -9.43
C ASP A 121 -6.39 1.62 -8.72
N LEU A 122 -5.87 2.86 -8.83
CA LEU A 122 -6.52 4.08 -8.33
C LEU A 122 -7.91 4.29 -8.94
N HIS A 123 -8.05 4.00 -10.24
CA HIS A 123 -9.30 4.11 -11.00
C HIS A 123 -10.41 3.07 -10.66
N CYS A 124 -10.25 2.26 -9.60
CA CYS A 124 -11.29 1.29 -9.25
C CYS A 124 -12.52 2.00 -8.62
N PRO A 125 -13.68 1.34 -8.58
CA PRO A 125 -14.86 1.90 -7.93
C PRO A 125 -14.59 2.32 -6.48
N GLY A 126 -15.18 3.44 -6.03
CA GLY A 126 -14.93 4.00 -4.70
C GLY A 126 -15.20 3.02 -3.55
N VAL A 127 -16.24 2.18 -3.69
CA VAL A 127 -16.54 1.10 -2.73
C VAL A 127 -15.41 0.07 -2.69
N GLU A 128 -14.87 -0.35 -3.83
CA GLU A 128 -13.76 -1.29 -3.87
C GLU A 128 -12.47 -0.72 -3.27
N MET A 129 -12.16 0.55 -3.56
CA MET A 129 -10.98 1.20 -2.98
C MET A 129 -11.09 1.29 -1.45
N THR A 130 -12.25 1.71 -0.97
CA THR A 130 -12.54 1.81 0.46
C THR A 130 -12.47 0.42 1.12
N THR A 131 -13.02 -0.60 0.47
CA THR A 131 -12.95 -2.01 0.92
C THR A 131 -11.51 -2.48 1.11
N ARG A 132 -10.59 -2.07 0.22
CA ARG A 132 -9.16 -2.42 0.36
C ARG A 132 -8.50 -1.67 1.51
N ALA A 133 -8.89 -0.43 1.78
CA ALA A 133 -8.40 0.27 2.96
C ALA A 133 -8.82 -0.47 4.25
N ILE A 134 -10.10 -0.87 4.31
CA ILE A 134 -10.65 -1.67 5.42
C ILE A 134 -9.89 -3.00 5.54
N HIS A 135 -9.66 -3.70 4.42
CA HIS A 135 -8.91 -4.96 4.36
C HIS A 135 -7.55 -4.88 5.05
N GLU A 136 -6.72 -3.90 4.69
CA GLU A 136 -5.41 -3.76 5.30
C GLU A 136 -5.51 -3.34 6.77
N VAL A 137 -6.48 -2.49 7.11
CA VAL A 137 -6.72 -2.10 8.51
C VAL A 137 -7.10 -3.30 9.38
N VAL A 138 -7.81 -4.30 8.83
CA VAL A 138 -8.04 -5.58 9.53
C VAL A 138 -6.72 -6.27 9.87
N HIS A 139 -5.75 -6.32 8.95
CA HIS A 139 -4.43 -6.89 9.24
C HIS A 139 -3.72 -6.14 10.37
N LYS A 140 -3.74 -4.80 10.31
CA LYS A 140 -3.15 -3.97 11.37
C LYS A 140 -3.85 -4.16 12.72
N TRP A 141 -5.18 -4.26 12.72
CA TRP A 141 -5.97 -4.48 13.93
C TRP A 141 -5.70 -5.86 14.54
N CYS A 142 -5.68 -6.92 13.72
CA CYS A 142 -5.31 -8.27 14.18
C CYS A 142 -3.92 -8.27 14.83
N LYS A 143 -2.93 -7.66 14.17
CA LYS A 143 -1.58 -7.52 14.71
C LYS A 143 -1.55 -6.78 16.05
N ALA A 144 -2.32 -5.69 16.18
CA ALA A 144 -2.43 -4.93 17.42
C ALA A 144 -3.03 -5.74 18.58
N LEU A 145 -3.93 -6.67 18.27
CA LEU A 145 -4.57 -7.56 19.24
C LEU A 145 -3.74 -8.82 19.58
N GLY A 146 -2.58 -9.00 18.94
CA GLY A 146 -1.78 -10.21 19.04
C GLY A 146 -2.38 -11.42 18.32
N VAL A 147 -3.27 -11.18 17.35
CA VAL A 147 -3.93 -12.21 16.54
C VAL A 147 -3.06 -12.53 15.33
N LYS A 148 -2.77 -13.82 15.15
CA LYS A 148 -2.17 -14.31 13.91
C LYS A 148 -3.28 -14.51 12.88
N ASP A 149 -3.34 -13.64 11.89
CA ASP A 149 -4.40 -13.55 10.89
C ASP A 149 -4.04 -14.18 9.54
N THR A 150 -2.78 -14.55 9.36
CA THR A 150 -2.27 -15.17 8.15
C THR A 150 -1.55 -16.50 8.43
N ALA A 151 -1.67 -17.43 7.48
CA ALA A 151 -0.87 -18.65 7.43
C ALA A 151 0.57 -18.34 7.02
N LEU A 152 1.49 -19.32 7.17
CA LEU A 152 2.89 -19.17 6.74
C LEU A 152 3.05 -18.81 5.25
N SER A 153 2.05 -19.15 4.43
CA SER A 153 2.00 -18.80 3.02
C SER A 153 1.52 -17.37 2.73
N GLY A 154 1.21 -16.57 3.76
CA GLY A 154 0.61 -15.23 3.65
C GLY A 154 -0.88 -15.23 3.32
N ARG A 155 -1.55 -16.39 3.39
CA ARG A 155 -3.00 -16.49 3.12
C ARG A 155 -3.81 -16.16 4.37
N HIS A 156 -4.96 -15.52 4.19
CA HIS A 156 -5.93 -15.25 5.26
C HIS A 156 -6.41 -16.54 5.92
N ASN A 157 -6.44 -16.56 7.25
CA ASN A 157 -6.94 -17.66 8.04
C ASN A 157 -8.34 -17.36 8.65
N MET A 158 -8.85 -18.28 9.47
CA MET A 158 -10.16 -18.11 10.10
C MET A 158 -10.24 -16.90 11.03
N ASP A 159 -9.13 -16.55 11.70
CA ASP A 159 -9.08 -15.38 12.58
C ASP A 159 -9.21 -14.11 11.77
N TYR A 160 -8.46 -13.96 10.67
CA TYR A 160 -8.67 -12.85 9.72
C TYR A 160 -10.14 -12.77 9.30
N ALA A 161 -10.74 -13.89 8.89
CA ALA A 161 -12.11 -13.90 8.40
C ALA A 161 -13.12 -13.46 9.48
N LYS A 162 -12.87 -13.80 10.75
CA LYS A 162 -13.67 -13.35 11.89
C LYS A 162 -13.60 -11.83 12.05
N TYR A 163 -12.39 -11.27 12.10
CA TYR A 163 -12.21 -9.82 12.28
C TYR A 163 -12.69 -9.02 11.06
N ALA A 164 -12.45 -9.51 9.85
CA ALA A 164 -12.96 -8.90 8.62
C ALA A 164 -14.49 -8.81 8.63
N ARG A 165 -15.19 -9.88 9.06
CA ARG A 165 -16.65 -9.87 9.18
C ARG A 165 -17.18 -8.89 10.22
N TYR A 166 -16.44 -8.65 11.31
CA TYR A 166 -16.83 -7.60 12.28
C TYR A 166 -16.88 -6.21 11.65
N LEU A 167 -16.08 -5.96 10.61
CA LEU A 167 -16.08 -4.70 9.86
C LEU A 167 -17.06 -4.73 8.67
N GLY A 168 -17.86 -5.79 8.51
CA GLY A 168 -18.80 -5.93 7.40
C GLY A 168 -18.19 -6.43 6.09
N LEU A 169 -17.01 -7.07 6.12
CA LEU A 169 -16.42 -7.68 4.94
C LEU A 169 -16.91 -9.12 4.75
N ASP A 170 -17.23 -9.46 3.51
CA ASP A 170 -17.43 -10.83 3.07
C ASP A 170 -16.09 -11.47 2.68
N VAL A 171 -15.84 -12.66 3.23
CA VAL A 171 -14.59 -13.39 3.03
C VAL A 171 -14.90 -14.73 2.37
N ALA A 172 -14.61 -14.81 1.06
CA ALA A 172 -14.87 -16.01 0.29
C ALA A 172 -13.99 -17.19 0.75
N PRO A 173 -14.49 -18.45 0.69
CA PRO A 173 -13.65 -19.62 0.89
C PRO A 173 -12.55 -19.69 -0.18
N ALA A 174 -11.37 -20.21 0.16
CA ALA A 174 -10.33 -20.45 -0.85
C ALA A 174 -10.81 -21.47 -1.88
N THR A 175 -10.56 -21.19 -3.17
CA THR A 175 -10.95 -22.05 -4.29
C THR A 175 -10.10 -23.32 -4.41
N ASP A 176 -8.97 -23.42 -3.70
CA ASP A 176 -7.95 -24.47 -3.84
C ASP A 176 -7.54 -25.11 -2.49
N SER A 177 -8.54 -25.36 -1.64
CA SER A 177 -8.51 -26.30 -0.51
C SER A 177 -7.89 -25.85 0.81
N TYR A 178 -7.20 -24.70 0.92
CA TYR A 178 -6.77 -24.17 2.23
C TYR A 178 -6.68 -22.63 2.27
N GLY A 179 -7.37 -22.01 3.24
CA GLY A 179 -7.35 -20.56 3.53
C GLY A 179 -8.65 -19.84 3.15
N HIS A 180 -8.64 -18.51 3.27
CA HIS A 180 -9.68 -17.63 2.74
C HIS A 180 -9.17 -16.86 1.52
N GLY A 181 -10.07 -16.67 0.55
CA GLY A 181 -9.81 -16.06 -0.75
C GLY A 181 -9.98 -14.55 -0.76
N TYR A 182 -10.66 -14.06 -1.80
CA TYR A 182 -10.95 -12.64 -2.00
C TYR A 182 -11.88 -12.10 -0.91
N THR A 183 -11.58 -10.89 -0.46
CA THR A 183 -12.41 -10.13 0.47
C THR A 183 -13.14 -9.03 -0.30
N SER A 184 -14.44 -8.89 -0.05
CA SER A 184 -15.29 -7.84 -0.63
C SER A 184 -16.13 -7.18 0.46
N ALA A 185 -16.68 -5.99 0.19
CA ALA A 185 -17.71 -5.45 1.07
C ALA A 185 -18.96 -6.34 1.04
N SER A 186 -19.57 -6.59 2.20
CA SER A 186 -20.95 -7.10 2.23
C SER A 186 -21.90 -6.06 1.65
N LYS A 187 -23.14 -6.47 1.37
CA LYS A 187 -24.17 -5.54 0.89
C LYS A 187 -24.36 -4.37 1.86
N GLU A 188 -24.43 -4.66 3.15
CA GLU A 188 -24.62 -3.66 4.20
C GLU A 188 -23.44 -2.70 4.28
N LEU A 189 -22.20 -3.23 4.21
CA LEU A 189 -21.01 -2.38 4.21
C LEU A 189 -20.92 -1.52 2.94
N ALA A 190 -21.26 -2.07 1.78
CA ALA A 190 -21.27 -1.32 0.52
C ALA A 190 -22.26 -0.15 0.60
N GLU A 191 -23.49 -0.39 1.07
CA GLU A 191 -24.48 0.67 1.30
C GLU A 191 -23.99 1.71 2.31
N ARG A 192 -23.30 1.27 3.37
CA ARG A 192 -22.74 2.16 4.39
C ARG A 192 -21.62 3.03 3.82
N ILE A 193 -20.74 2.46 3.01
CA ILE A 193 -19.70 3.21 2.31
C ILE A 193 -20.33 4.27 1.40
N GLU A 194 -21.36 3.91 0.64
CA GLU A 194 -22.04 4.87 -0.26
C GLU A 194 -22.78 5.97 0.49
N LYS A 195 -23.44 5.67 1.62
CA LYS A 195 -24.28 6.63 2.37
C LYS A 195 -23.49 7.47 3.36
N GLU A 196 -22.64 6.85 4.16
CA GLU A 196 -21.92 7.52 5.25
C GLU A 196 -20.56 8.05 4.80
N PHE A 197 -19.78 7.23 4.10
CA PHE A 197 -18.44 7.63 3.67
C PHE A 197 -18.46 8.52 2.42
N GLN A 198 -19.30 8.20 1.43
CA GLN A 198 -19.44 8.90 0.15
C GLN A 198 -18.08 9.10 -0.55
N PRO A 199 -17.52 8.03 -1.17
CA PRO A 199 -16.24 8.13 -1.86
C PRO A 199 -16.27 9.19 -2.97
N ASP A 200 -15.29 10.08 -2.96
CA ASP A 200 -15.11 11.05 -4.04
C ASP A 200 -14.27 10.43 -5.17
N ILE A 201 -14.96 9.79 -6.12
CA ILE A 201 -14.32 9.12 -7.25
C ILE A 201 -13.52 10.08 -8.14
N THR A 202 -13.83 11.38 -8.15
CA THR A 202 -13.13 12.37 -8.98
C THR A 202 -11.69 12.57 -8.51
N LYS A 203 -11.42 12.31 -7.23
CA LYS A 203 -10.07 12.35 -6.65
C LYS A 203 -9.24 11.09 -6.95
N LEU A 204 -9.88 10.03 -7.44
CA LEU A 204 -9.26 8.73 -7.70
C LEU A 204 -9.10 8.44 -9.20
N ASP A 205 -9.46 9.37 -10.08
CA ASP A 205 -9.55 9.17 -11.54
C ASP A 205 -8.18 9.12 -12.26
N TYR A 206 -7.10 8.87 -11.53
CA TYR A 206 -5.79 8.67 -12.12
C TYR A 206 -5.52 7.19 -12.37
N LYS A 207 -4.99 6.86 -13.55
CA LYS A 207 -4.48 5.52 -13.84
C LYS A 207 -3.05 5.58 -14.33
N ARG A 208 -2.17 4.79 -13.71
CA ARG A 208 -0.83 4.60 -14.22
C ARG A 208 -0.88 3.71 -15.47
N THR A 209 -0.48 4.27 -16.62
CA THR A 209 -0.46 3.56 -17.92
C THR A 209 0.82 2.76 -18.14
N THR A 210 1.92 3.15 -17.49
CA THR A 210 3.19 2.44 -17.56
C THR A 210 3.17 1.24 -16.62
N ARG A 211 3.04 0.03 -17.19
CA ARG A 211 3.24 -1.20 -16.42
C ARG A 211 4.71 -1.26 -15.96
N ALA A 212 4.94 -1.52 -14.67
CA ALA A 212 6.25 -1.97 -14.23
C ALA A 212 6.74 -3.16 -15.07
N GLY A 213 8.05 -3.21 -15.33
CA GLY A 213 8.66 -4.22 -16.17
C GLY A 213 8.17 -5.62 -15.81
N ARG A 214 7.71 -6.37 -16.83
CA ARG A 214 7.32 -7.78 -16.68
C ARG A 214 8.42 -8.51 -15.93
N SER A 215 8.05 -9.41 -15.02
CA SER A 215 9.01 -10.38 -14.49
C SER A 215 9.69 -11.07 -15.66
N LYS A 216 11.04 -11.14 -15.65
CA LYS A 216 11.79 -11.93 -16.63
C LYS A 216 11.17 -13.32 -16.65
N ALA A 217 10.78 -13.80 -17.82
CA ALA A 217 10.29 -15.16 -17.95
C ALA A 217 11.31 -16.13 -17.31
N LYS A 218 10.83 -17.05 -16.47
CA LYS A 218 11.69 -18.10 -15.94
C LYS A 218 12.25 -18.87 -17.14
N LYS A 219 13.57 -19.06 -17.19
CA LYS A 219 14.20 -19.86 -18.24
C LYS A 219 13.75 -21.31 -18.07
N GLU A 220 13.29 -21.91 -19.16
CA GLU A 220 13.11 -23.34 -19.23
C GLU A 220 14.49 -23.98 -19.40
N ARG A 221 14.82 -24.91 -18.51
CA ARG A 221 16.07 -25.67 -18.53
C ARG A 221 15.73 -27.13 -18.82
N ARG A 222 16.48 -27.74 -19.74
CA ARG A 222 16.34 -29.13 -20.13
C ARG A 222 17.34 -29.98 -19.36
N PHE A 223 16.89 -31.07 -18.78
CA PHE A 223 17.73 -32.01 -18.04
C PHE A 223 17.63 -33.41 -18.64
N ILE A 224 18.77 -34.07 -18.78
CA ILE A 224 18.88 -35.43 -19.30
C ILE A 224 19.72 -36.28 -18.34
N CYS A 225 19.39 -37.56 -18.20
CA CYS A 225 20.18 -38.53 -17.44
C CYS A 225 20.88 -39.56 -18.35
N SER A 226 20.31 -39.85 -19.52
CA SER A 226 20.89 -40.64 -20.60
C SER A 226 20.15 -40.36 -21.92
N GLU A 227 20.69 -40.78 -23.06
CA GLU A 227 20.05 -40.60 -24.38
C GLU A 227 18.79 -41.46 -24.55
N GLU A 228 18.69 -42.54 -23.77
CA GLU A 228 17.56 -43.47 -23.79
C GLU A 228 16.41 -43.03 -22.87
N CYS A 229 16.63 -42.02 -22.02
CA CYS A 229 15.63 -41.53 -21.09
C CYS A 229 14.99 -40.22 -21.59
N ALA A 230 13.71 -40.05 -21.30
CA ALA A 230 12.99 -38.82 -21.63
C ALA A 230 13.62 -37.60 -20.92
N PRO A 231 13.78 -36.46 -21.62
CA PRO A 231 14.25 -35.23 -21.01
C PRO A 231 13.19 -34.65 -20.05
N VAL A 232 13.66 -34.01 -18.98
CA VAL A 232 12.83 -33.29 -18.02
C VAL A 232 13.03 -31.78 -18.20
N TYR A 233 11.93 -31.03 -18.22
CA TYR A 233 11.95 -29.59 -18.40
C TYR A 233 11.53 -28.90 -17.11
N ILE A 234 12.35 -27.97 -16.62
CA ILE A 234 12.09 -27.25 -15.37
C ILE A 234 12.21 -25.74 -15.62
N LYS A 235 11.17 -25.00 -15.26
CA LYS A 235 11.13 -23.53 -15.33
C LYS A 235 11.61 -22.92 -14.03
N THR A 236 12.84 -22.39 -14.03
CA THR A 236 13.50 -21.93 -12.80
C THR A 236 14.61 -20.91 -13.09
N ASP A 237 14.75 -19.96 -12.19
CA ASP A 237 15.82 -18.97 -12.18
C ASP A 237 17.04 -19.42 -11.35
N LYS A 238 16.83 -20.35 -10.40
CA LYS A 238 17.89 -20.95 -9.59
C LYS A 238 18.60 -22.07 -10.35
N LYS A 239 19.88 -22.31 -10.04
CA LYS A 239 20.61 -23.50 -10.50
C LYS A 239 19.93 -24.71 -9.84
N VAL A 240 19.24 -25.53 -10.62
CA VAL A 240 18.51 -26.68 -10.08
C VAL A 240 19.49 -27.77 -9.66
N PHE A 241 19.13 -28.38 -8.55
CA PHE A 241 19.81 -29.42 -7.81
C PHE A 241 19.81 -30.79 -8.52
N GLY A 242 20.77 -31.62 -8.13
CA GLY A 242 20.96 -32.99 -8.60
C GLY A 242 19.89 -33.95 -8.08
N GLY A 243 19.27 -34.70 -9.00
CA GLY A 243 18.36 -35.79 -8.71
C GLY A 243 18.71 -37.00 -9.56
N LYS A 244 18.32 -38.20 -9.12
CA LYS A 244 18.49 -39.43 -9.87
C LYS A 244 17.24 -39.75 -10.68
N CYS A 245 17.42 -40.17 -11.92
CA CYS A 245 16.35 -40.73 -12.72
C CYS A 245 15.87 -42.04 -12.08
N HIS A 246 14.56 -42.18 -11.87
CA HIS A 246 14.01 -43.42 -11.32
C HIS A 246 14.19 -44.62 -12.25
N GLN A 247 14.22 -44.39 -13.57
CA GLN A 247 14.32 -45.45 -14.57
C GLN A 247 15.75 -45.98 -14.72
N CYS A 248 16.76 -45.10 -14.80
CA CYS A 248 18.15 -45.51 -15.04
C CYS A 248 19.10 -45.29 -13.85
N GLY A 249 18.62 -44.72 -12.75
CA GLY A 249 19.40 -44.46 -11.52
C GLY A 249 20.50 -43.40 -11.65
N ARG A 250 20.74 -42.84 -12.85
CA ARG A 250 21.77 -41.83 -13.10
C ARG A 250 21.33 -40.44 -12.69
N ASN A 251 22.31 -39.60 -12.35
CA ASN A 251 22.06 -38.19 -12.04
C ASN A 251 21.64 -37.43 -13.30
N TYR A 252 20.63 -36.57 -13.17
CA TYR A 252 20.30 -35.60 -14.21
C TYR A 252 21.41 -34.56 -14.34
N ARG A 253 21.76 -34.21 -15.59
CA ARG A 253 22.60 -33.07 -15.95
C ARG A 253 21.82 -32.11 -16.84
N GLU A 254 22.13 -30.83 -16.74
CA GLU A 254 21.58 -29.81 -17.63
C GLU A 254 22.16 -30.03 -19.04
N ALA A 255 21.28 -30.04 -20.04
CA ALA A 255 21.60 -30.25 -21.46
C ALA A 255 21.70 -28.91 -22.21
#